data_AF-A0A2V8CX93-F1
#
_entry.id   AF-A0A2V8CX93-F1
#
_cell.length_a   1.000
_cell.length_b   1.000
_cell.length_c   1.000
_cell.angle_alpha   90.00
_cell.angle_beta   90.00
_cell.angle_gamma   90.00
#
_symmetry.space_group_name_H-M   'P 1'
#
loop_
_entity.id
_entity.type
_entity.pdbx_description
1 polymer ?
#
loop_
_entity_poly.entity_id
_entity_poly.type
_entity_poly.pdbx_seq_one_letter_code
_entity_poly.pdbx_strand_id
1 'polypeptide(L)'
;MEWLPVVTGAFAIGSLIVPFLVEVTASYLRPCAAVLGIQAVVGVIGFGFHLSSVVHQPAATWFEKILSGAPPMAPLLFPNLSVLAGIALWVLAVPKTAETAGKNLGYSRRSLRALR
;
A
#
# COMPACT_ATOMS: atom_id res chain seq x y z
N MET A 1 -20.13 3.91 -13.41
CA MET A 1 -19.30 3.12 -12.47
C MET A 1 -18.47 4.05 -11.58
N GLU A 2 -19.11 4.98 -10.86
CA GLU A 2 -18.43 5.97 -10.00
C GLU A 2 -18.08 5.43 -8.60
N TRP A 3 -18.70 4.31 -8.20
CA TRP A 3 -18.54 3.69 -6.88
C TRP A 3 -17.36 2.73 -6.78
N LEU A 4 -16.76 2.34 -7.92
CA LEU A 4 -15.64 1.40 -7.96
C LEU A 4 -14.45 1.86 -7.09
N PRO A 5 -14.00 3.13 -7.14
CA PRO A 5 -12.89 3.61 -6.31
C PRO A 5 -13.23 3.62 -4.82
N VAL A 6 -14.51 3.84 -4.46
CA VAL A 6 -14.97 3.88 -3.07
C VAL A 6 -14.94 2.47 -2.47
N VAL A 7 -15.47 1.49 -3.21
CA VAL A 7 -15.53 0.09 -2.75
C VAL A 7 -14.12 -0.49 -2.65
N THR A 8 -13.28 -0.29 -3.66
CA THR A 8 -11.92 -0.82 -3.64
C THR A 8 -11.05 -0.13 -2.59
N GLY A 9 -11.24 1.18 -2.38
CA GLY A 9 -10.57 1.94 -1.32
C GLY A 9 -10.95 1.47 0.09
N ALA A 10 -12.23 1.27 0.36
CA ALA A 10 -12.71 0.74 1.65
C ALA A 10 -12.15 -0.66 1.93
N PHE A 11 -12.14 -1.53 0.90
CA PHE A 11 -11.56 -2.86 1.01
C PHE A 11 -10.05 -2.83 1.28
N ALA A 12 -9.31 -1.94 0.61
CA ALA A 12 -7.89 -1.74 0.85
C ALA A 12 -7.60 -1.28 2.29
N ILE A 13 -8.30 -0.26 2.79
CA ILE A 13 -8.13 0.22 4.17
C ILE A 13 -8.45 -0.90 5.17
N GLY A 14 -9.58 -1.58 5.01
CA GLY A 14 -10.00 -2.65 5.93
C GLY A 14 -9.00 -3.81 5.99
N SER A 15 -8.35 -4.14 4.87
CA SER A 15 -7.35 -5.22 4.82
C SER A 15 -6.00 -4.78 5.41
N LEU A 16 -5.62 -3.52 5.22
CA LEU A 16 -4.29 -3.02 5.58
C LEU A 16 -4.20 -2.48 6.99
N ILE A 17 -5.31 -2.13 7.64
CA ILE A 17 -5.28 -1.54 8.99
C ILE A 17 -4.81 -2.54 10.06
N VAL A 18 -5.11 -3.84 9.88
CA VAL A 18 -4.80 -4.89 10.85
C VAL A 18 -3.29 -5.03 11.11
N PRO A 19 -2.41 -5.10 10.08
CA PRO A 19 -0.95 -5.12 10.26
C PRO A 19 -0.35 -3.94 11.04
N PHE A 20 -1.05 -2.79 11.12
CA PHE A 20 -0.59 -1.65 11.92
C PHE A 20 -0.98 -1.75 13.39
N LEU A 21 -2.00 -2.56 13.72
CA LEU A 21 -2.53 -2.67 15.08
C LEU A 21 -1.97 -3.89 15.82
N VAL A 22 -1.65 -4.97 15.11
CA VAL A 22 -1.20 -6.23 15.70
C VAL A 22 -0.10 -6.87 14.86
N GLU A 23 0.72 -7.72 15.49
CA GLU A 23 1.66 -8.57 14.76
C GLU A 23 0.89 -9.62 13.94
N VAL A 24 1.15 -9.67 12.63
CA VAL A 24 0.47 -10.56 11.70
C VAL A 24 1.45 -11.55 11.07
N THR A 25 0.94 -12.70 10.65
CA THR A 25 1.75 -13.73 9.98
C THR A 25 2.00 -13.39 8.51
N ALA A 26 3.04 -13.99 7.93
CA ALA A 26 3.33 -13.85 6.50
C ALA A 26 2.15 -14.27 5.60
N SER A 27 1.31 -15.21 6.06
CA SER A 27 0.10 -15.63 5.34
C SER A 27 -0.95 -14.53 5.24
N TYR A 28 -1.00 -13.60 6.20
CA TYR A 28 -1.89 -12.43 6.18
C TYR A 28 -1.35 -11.30 5.28
N LEU A 29 -0.02 -11.19 5.15
CA LEU A 29 0.62 -10.20 4.29
C LEU A 29 0.41 -10.49 2.79
N ARG A 30 0.27 -11.77 2.40
CA ARG A 30 0.02 -12.19 1.01
C ARG A 30 -1.27 -11.60 0.40
N PRO A 31 -2.46 -11.75 1.01
CA PRO A 31 -3.67 -11.13 0.49
C PRO A 31 -3.59 -9.61 0.53
N CYS A 32 -2.95 -9.01 1.54
CA CYS A 32 -2.72 -7.56 1.57
C CYS A 32 -1.93 -7.08 0.34
N ALA A 33 -0.85 -7.78 -0.01
CA ALA A 33 -0.07 -7.48 -1.22
C ALA A 33 -0.90 -7.64 -2.51
N ALA A 34 -1.78 -8.64 -2.58
CA ALA A 34 -2.69 -8.82 -3.71
C ALA A 34 -3.67 -7.64 -3.84
N VAL A 35 -4.21 -7.14 -2.72
CA VAL A 35 -5.09 -5.96 -2.70
C VAL A 35 -4.35 -4.71 -3.18
N LEU A 36 -3.11 -4.50 -2.75
CA LEU A 36 -2.29 -3.39 -3.24
C LEU A 36 -2.03 -3.48 -4.76
N GLY A 37 -1.78 -4.70 -5.26
CA GLY A 37 -1.61 -4.94 -6.69
C GLY A 37 -2.86 -4.61 -7.49
N ILE A 38 -4.04 -5.05 -7.04
CA ILE A 38 -5.33 -4.71 -7.66
C ILE A 38 -5.53 -3.19 -7.66
N GLN A 39 -5.24 -2.52 -6.54
CA GLN A 39 -5.40 -1.07 -6.41
C GLN A 39 -4.47 -0.29 -7.36
N ALA A 40 -3.24 -0.77 -7.56
CA ALA A 40 -2.31 -0.21 -8.53
C ALA A 40 -2.85 -0.35 -9.97
N VAL A 41 -3.37 -1.52 -10.33
CA VAL A 41 -3.98 -1.77 -11.65
C VAL A 41 -5.19 -0.86 -11.88
N VAL A 42 -6.10 -0.78 -10.90
CA VAL A 42 -7.28 0.10 -10.97
C VAL A 42 -6.87 1.55 -11.19
N GLY A 43 -5.83 2.05 -10.49
CA GLY A 43 -5.36 3.41 -10.69
C GLY A 43 -4.73 3.68 -12.05
N VAL A 44 -3.96 2.73 -12.59
CA VAL A 44 -3.38 2.84 -13.94
C VAL A 44 -4.47 2.85 -15.03
N ILE A 45 -5.46 1.95 -14.91
CA ILE A 45 -6.60 1.92 -15.83
C ILE A 45 -7.41 3.22 -15.71
N GLY A 46 -7.68 3.67 -14.49
CA GLY A 46 -8.40 4.93 -14.24
C GLY A 46 -7.67 6.14 -14.82
N PHE A 47 -6.34 6.18 -14.75
CA PHE A 47 -5.52 7.22 -15.37
C PHE A 47 -5.75 7.25 -16.89
N GLY A 48 -5.74 6.08 -17.55
CA GLY A 48 -6.02 5.98 -18.98
C GLY A 48 -7.40 6.53 -19.34
N PHE A 49 -8.42 6.23 -18.56
CA PHE A 49 -9.78 6.75 -18.79
C PHE A 49 -9.88 8.26 -18.56
N HIS A 50 -9.30 8.80 -17.49
CA HIS A 50 -9.27 10.24 -17.25
C HIS A 50 -8.47 10.99 -18.32
N LEU A 51 -7.33 10.44 -18.74
CA LEU A 51 -6.53 11.04 -19.81
C LEU A 51 -7.30 11.03 -21.14
N SER A 52 -7.97 9.93 -21.47
CA SER A 52 -8.82 9.85 -22.66
C SER A 52 -9.96 10.87 -22.61
N SER A 53 -10.61 11.07 -21.45
CA SER A 53 -11.68 12.08 -21.34
C SER A 53 -11.14 13.49 -21.54
N VAL A 54 -9.96 13.82 -20.99
CA VAL A 54 -9.30 15.12 -21.19
C VAL A 54 -8.98 15.36 -22.66
N VAL A 55 -8.45 14.35 -23.38
CA VAL A 55 -8.08 14.48 -24.81
C VAL A 55 -9.32 14.76 -25.68
N HIS A 56 -10.39 14.00 -25.49
CA HIS A 56 -11.62 14.09 -26.29
C HIS A 56 -12.53 15.26 -25.91
N GLN A 57 -12.20 16.01 -24.85
CA GLN A 57 -12.99 17.16 -24.43
C GLN A 57 -12.84 18.33 -25.42
N PRO A 58 -13.94 18.94 -25.87
CA PRO A 58 -13.88 20.15 -26.68
C PRO A 58 -13.50 21.35 -25.78
N ALA A 59 -12.24 21.79 -25.88
CA ALA A 59 -11.77 23.03 -25.27
C ALA A 59 -10.62 23.62 -26.12
N ALA A 60 -10.39 24.94 -26.01
CA ALA A 60 -9.44 25.65 -26.85
C ALA A 60 -7.98 25.36 -26.45
N THR A 61 -7.72 25.09 -25.17
CA THR A 61 -6.37 24.84 -24.65
C THR A 61 -6.28 23.60 -23.76
N TRP A 62 -5.09 22.99 -23.69
CA TRP A 62 -4.84 21.85 -22.80
C TRP A 62 -5.06 22.17 -21.32
N PHE A 63 -4.78 23.41 -20.90
CA PHE A 63 -5.01 23.85 -19.54
C PHE A 63 -6.50 23.84 -19.20
N GLU A 64 -7.36 24.37 -20.07
CA GLU A 64 -8.82 24.32 -19.89
C GLU A 64 -9.35 22.89 -19.86
N LYS A 65 -8.83 21.99 -20.72
CA LYS A 65 -9.21 20.58 -20.72
C LYS A 65 -8.93 19.89 -19.39
N ILE A 66 -7.79 20.20 -18.76
CA ILE A 66 -7.42 19.65 -17.44
C ILE A 66 -8.23 20.30 -16.32
N LEU A 67 -8.50 21.61 -16.40
CA LEU A 67 -9.23 22.34 -15.37
C LEU A 67 -10.72 21.97 -15.31
N SER A 68 -11.32 21.71 -16.48
CA SER A 68 -12.76 21.41 -16.62
C SER A 68 -13.06 19.91 -16.73
N GLY A 69 -12.07 19.10 -17.08
CA GLY A 69 -12.17 17.65 -17.13
C GLY A 69 -11.84 17.00 -15.78
N ALA A 70 -12.03 15.67 -15.72
CA ALA A 70 -11.63 14.91 -14.54
C ALA A 70 -10.10 14.93 -14.38
N PRO A 71 -9.55 15.27 -13.20
CA PRO A 71 -8.11 15.41 -13.03
C PRO A 71 -7.43 14.07 -13.30
N PRO A 72 -6.52 13.96 -14.28
CA PRO A 72 -5.90 12.69 -14.63
C PRO A 72 -4.99 12.18 -13.50
N MET A 73 -4.54 13.05 -12.60
CA MET A 73 -3.69 12.65 -11.47
C MET A 73 -4.45 11.90 -10.36
N ALA A 74 -5.78 12.04 -10.25
CA ALA A 74 -6.54 11.44 -9.16
C ALA A 74 -6.45 9.89 -9.14
N PRO A 75 -6.58 9.19 -10.27
CA PRO A 75 -6.35 7.74 -10.34
C PRO A 75 -4.92 7.30 -10.01
N LEU A 76 -3.90 8.14 -10.26
CA LEU A 76 -2.49 7.82 -9.96
C LEU A 76 -2.17 7.82 -8.46
N LEU A 77 -3.05 8.35 -7.62
CA LEU A 77 -2.91 8.26 -6.16
C LEU A 77 -2.94 6.80 -5.69
N PHE A 78 -3.70 5.93 -6.36
CA PHE A 78 -3.88 4.53 -6.00
C PHE A 78 -2.56 3.74 -6.09
N PRO A 79 -1.83 3.72 -7.23
CA PRO A 79 -0.53 3.07 -7.33
C PRO A 79 0.54 3.72 -6.44
N ASN A 80 0.48 5.04 -6.20
CA ASN A 80 1.40 5.70 -5.27
C ASN A 80 1.27 5.13 -3.84
N LEU A 81 0.04 5.09 -3.32
CA LEU A 81 -0.24 4.51 -2.01
C LEU A 81 0.04 3.01 -1.97
N SER A 82 -0.20 2.28 -3.06
CA SER A 82 0.16 0.87 -3.16
C SER A 82 1.66 0.62 -3.04
N VAL A 83 2.49 1.44 -3.67
CA VAL A 83 3.96 1.33 -3.53
C VAL A 83 4.37 1.64 -2.09
N LEU A 84 3.85 2.72 -1.51
CA LEU A 84 4.19 3.10 -0.13
C LEU A 84 3.78 2.02 0.88
N ALA A 85 2.57 1.49 0.78
CA ALA A 85 2.09 0.39 1.62
C ALA A 85 2.87 -0.90 1.34
N GLY A 86 3.27 -1.17 0.10
CA GLY A 86 4.10 -2.31 -0.28
C GLY A 86 5.46 -2.29 0.42
N ILE A 87 6.08 -1.12 0.56
CA ILE A 87 7.32 -0.95 1.34
C ILE A 87 7.09 -1.29 2.82
N ALA A 88 5.97 -0.84 3.41
CA ALA A 88 5.63 -1.19 4.79
C ALA A 88 5.43 -2.70 4.97
N LEU A 89 4.72 -3.35 4.04
CA LEU A 89 4.53 -4.80 4.00
C LEU A 89 5.86 -5.57 3.86
N TRP A 90 6.79 -5.05 3.06
CA TRP A 90 8.14 -5.62 2.95
C TRP A 90 8.84 -5.62 4.30
N VAL A 91 8.84 -4.49 5.01
CA VAL A 91 9.46 -4.37 6.33
C VAL A 91 8.84 -5.34 7.33
N LEU A 92 7.51 -5.50 7.31
CA LEU A 92 6.81 -6.45 8.19
C LEU A 92 7.07 -7.92 7.83
N ALA A 93 7.40 -8.22 6.58
CA ALA A 93 7.68 -9.58 6.11
C ALA A 93 9.09 -10.07 6.48
N VAL A 94 10.03 -9.18 6.81
CA VAL A 94 11.40 -9.57 7.19
C VAL A 94 11.39 -10.27 8.56
N PRO A 95 11.84 -11.54 8.66
CA PRO A 95 11.91 -12.24 9.93
C PRO A 95 12.84 -11.52 10.92
N LYS A 96 12.37 -11.29 12.15
CA LYS A 96 13.21 -10.76 13.24
C LYS A 96 14.14 -11.84 13.80
N THR A 97 15.03 -12.39 12.97
CA THR A 97 15.96 -13.46 13.36
C THR A 97 17.14 -12.96 14.19
N ALA A 98 17.58 -11.71 14.00
CA ALA A 98 18.76 -11.16 14.70
C ALA A 98 18.47 -10.67 16.14
N GLU A 99 17.28 -10.11 16.40
CA GLU A 99 16.97 -9.48 17.68
C GLU A 99 16.68 -10.51 18.79
N THR A 100 16.00 -11.61 18.43
CA THR A 100 15.63 -12.69 19.36
C THR A 100 16.86 -13.53 19.76
N ALA A 101 17.78 -13.79 18.82
CA ALA A 101 19.02 -14.51 19.10
C ALA A 101 19.94 -13.72 20.05
N GLY A 102 20.05 -12.40 19.87
CA GLY A 102 20.84 -11.52 20.74
C GLY A 102 20.29 -11.41 22.16
N LYS A 103 18.96 -11.31 22.33
CA LYS A 103 18.30 -11.28 23.64
C LYS A 103 18.49 -12.58 24.42
N ASN A 104 18.38 -13.74 23.76
CA ASN A 104 18.56 -15.05 24.39
C ASN A 104 20.01 -15.30 24.83
N LEU A 105 21.00 -14.92 24.01
CA LEU A 105 22.41 -14.98 24.40
C LEU A 105 22.72 -14.03 25.58
N GLY A 106 22.12 -12.84 25.58
CA GLY A 106 22.26 -11.86 26.65
C GLY A 106 21.71 -12.37 27.99
N TYR A 107 20.57 -13.05 27.98
CA TYR A 107 19.96 -13.64 29.18
C TYR A 107 20.81 -14.79 29.75
N SER A 108 21.27 -15.70 28.88
CA SER A 108 22.14 -16.83 29.27
C SER A 108 23.47 -16.36 29.87
N ARG A 109 24.10 -15.33 29.30
CA ARG A 109 25.35 -14.78 29.85
C ARG A 109 25.17 -14.08 31.19
N ARG A 110 24.00 -13.47 31.45
CA ARG A 110 23.70 -12.85 32.75
C ARG A 110 23.41 -13.88 33.83
N SER A 111 22.66 -14.95 33.52
CA SER A 111 22.39 -16.01 34.50
C SER A 111 23.67 -16.74 34.92
N LEU A 112 24.59 -16.99 33.97
CA LEU A 112 25.89 -17.60 34.25
C LEU A 112 26.82 -16.69 35.08
N ARG A 113 26.67 -15.36 35.01
CA ARG A 113 27.41 -14.42 35.86
C ARG A 113 26.81 -14.24 37.24
N ALA A 114 25.50 -14.44 37.40
CA ALA A 114 24.83 -14.37 38.70
C ALA A 114 25.07 -15.59 39.61
N LEU A 115 25.63 -16.67 39.04
CA LEU A 115 25.98 -17.91 39.74
C LEU A 115 27.47 -18.01 40.13
N ARG A 116 28.24 -16.94 39.92
CA ARG A 116 29.65 -16.80 40.33
C ARG A 116 29.76 -15.72 41.39
#